data_AF-A0AAW1Q1F0-F1
#
_entry.id   AF-A0AAW1Q1F0-F1
#
_cell.length_a   1.000
_cell.length_b   1.000
_cell.length_c   1.000
_cell.angle_alpha   90.00
_cell.angle_beta   90.00
_cell.angle_gamma   90.00
#
_symmetry.space_group_name_H-M   'P 1'
#
loop_
_entity.id
_entity.type
_entity.pdbx_description
1 polymer ?
#
loop_
_entity_poly.entity_id
_entity_poly.type
_entity_poly.pdbx_seq_one_letter_code
_entity_poly.pdbx_strand_id
1 'polypeptide(L)'
;MLWTHSTANRRIMALSKTAHMVLWPIVFLMFCGWVLELGGLSAVQADCKNEILKSNPYNSAQLPIAVGCGKVYRYLWWILWFEFPIFLMICAAVAGGLPRGLGTGLLGLLAVCTALQMWGCNVALNLIDDYTGTRKKRARVLFAGFIITNVANCCAILALGAAEGVLRDSGDDDYGKHGYGRRPRTTGDVPAGTTTSAV
;
A
#
# COMPACT_ATOMS: atom_id res chain seq x y z
N MET A 1 -23.74 31.87 14.82
CA MET A 1 -23.04 30.57 14.75
C MET A 1 -21.55 30.82 14.78
N LEU A 2 -20.92 30.73 15.96
CA LEU A 2 -19.47 30.84 16.09
C LEU A 2 -18.85 29.48 15.78
N TRP A 3 -18.15 29.37 14.65
CA TRP A 3 -17.16 28.33 14.45
C TRP A 3 -15.97 28.66 15.36
N THR A 4 -15.97 28.11 16.56
CA THR A 4 -14.77 28.12 17.41
C THR A 4 -13.69 27.34 16.66
N HIS A 5 -12.66 28.05 16.18
CA HIS A 5 -11.43 27.46 15.68
C HIS A 5 -10.83 26.58 16.80
N SER A 6 -11.22 25.32 16.81
CA SER A 6 -10.49 24.29 17.55
C SER A 6 -9.09 24.30 16.96
N THR A 7 -8.14 24.86 17.70
CA THR A 7 -6.71 24.72 17.46
C THR A 7 -6.39 23.25 17.66
N ALA A 8 -6.73 22.44 16.65
CA ALA A 8 -6.41 21.04 16.57
C ALA A 8 -4.88 20.97 16.65
N ASN A 9 -4.41 20.61 17.83
CA ASN A 9 -3.02 20.47 18.16
C ASN A 9 -2.46 19.42 17.20
N ARG A 10 -1.87 19.87 16.08
CA ARG A 10 -1.35 18.99 15.01
C ARG A 10 -0.19 18.21 15.60
N ARG A 11 -0.51 17.08 16.22
CA ARG A 11 0.50 16.12 16.62
C ARG A 11 1.03 15.49 15.35
N ILE A 12 2.08 16.10 14.80
CA ILE A 12 2.90 15.54 13.74
C ILE A 12 3.35 14.14 14.19
N MET A 13 3.40 13.20 13.26
CA MET A 13 4.02 11.89 13.52
C MET A 13 5.52 12.09 13.68
N ALA A 14 5.98 12.19 14.93
CA ALA A 14 7.38 12.06 15.27
C ALA A 14 7.73 10.57 15.18
N LEU A 15 8.16 10.17 13.99
CA LEU A 15 8.62 8.81 13.74
C LEU A 15 9.94 8.58 14.53
N SER A 16 10.11 7.38 15.10
CA SER A 16 11.35 7.02 15.77
C SER A 16 12.53 7.09 14.79
N LYS A 17 13.71 7.52 15.27
CA LYS A 17 14.95 7.58 14.46
C LYS A 17 15.25 6.24 13.76
N THR A 18 14.94 5.13 14.42
CA THR A 18 15.10 3.78 13.87
C THR A 18 14.18 3.54 12.68
N ALA A 19 12.91 3.93 12.78
CA ALA A 19 11.95 3.78 11.69
C ALA A 19 12.28 4.72 10.52
N HIS A 20 12.79 5.93 10.78
CA HIS A 20 13.34 6.81 9.74
C HIS A 20 14.47 6.16 8.95
N MET A 21 15.41 5.50 9.65
CA MET A 21 16.55 4.83 9.03
C MET A 21 16.11 3.64 8.16
N VAL A 22 15.03 2.95 8.54
CA VAL A 22 14.49 1.81 7.77
C VAL A 22 13.64 2.25 6.57
N LEU A 23 12.86 3.32 6.71
CA LEU A 23 11.95 3.76 5.63
C LEU A 23 12.68 4.41 4.44
N TRP A 24 13.81 5.09 4.67
CA TRP A 24 14.54 5.77 3.59
C TRP A 24 15.01 4.81 2.46
N PRO A 25 15.66 3.67 2.76
CA PRO A 25 16.00 2.67 1.75
C PRO A 25 14.78 2.13 1.02
N ILE A 26 13.64 1.95 1.70
CA ILE A 26 12.40 1.46 1.10
C ILE A 26 11.87 2.48 0.10
N VAL A 27 11.81 3.76 0.46
CA VAL A 27 11.40 4.85 -0.43
C VAL A 27 12.31 4.93 -1.66
N PHE A 28 13.62 4.79 -1.48
CA PHE A 28 14.56 4.76 -2.59
C PHE A 28 14.32 3.57 -3.52
N LEU A 29 14.01 2.39 -2.97
CA LEU A 29 13.69 1.19 -3.73
C LEU A 29 12.37 1.35 -4.51
N MET A 30 11.34 1.95 -3.89
CA MET A 30 10.08 2.29 -4.56
C MET A 30 10.32 3.23 -5.75
N PHE A 31 11.15 4.26 -5.57
CA PHE A 31 11.50 5.20 -6.65
C PHE A 31 12.22 4.49 -7.81
N CYS A 32 13.18 3.61 -7.50
CA CYS A 32 13.87 2.80 -8.51
C CYS A 32 12.89 1.89 -9.28
N GLY A 33 12.00 1.19 -8.56
CA GLY A 33 10.96 0.35 -9.15
C GLY A 33 10.05 1.14 -10.09
N TRP A 34 9.57 2.29 -9.64
CA TRP A 34 8.72 3.19 -10.43
C TRP A 34 9.41 3.69 -11.71
N VAL A 35 10.69 4.09 -11.65
CA VAL A 35 11.46 4.50 -12.83
C VAL A 35 11.64 3.34 -13.83
N LEU A 36 11.87 2.12 -13.34
CA LEU A 36 11.98 0.92 -14.19
C LEU A 36 10.64 0.56 -14.84
N GLU A 37 9.54 0.67 -14.11
CA GLU A 37 8.18 0.51 -14.66
C GLU A 37 7.91 1.54 -15.76
N LEU A 38 8.23 2.82 -15.53
CA LEU A 38 8.05 3.90 -16.50
C LEU A 38 8.87 3.68 -17.77
N GLY A 39 10.16 3.34 -17.61
CA GLY A 39 11.07 3.04 -18.72
C GLY A 39 10.66 1.77 -19.48
N GLY A 40 10.31 0.71 -18.77
CA GLY A 40 9.86 -0.56 -19.35
C GLY A 40 8.55 -0.40 -20.12
N LEU A 41 7.56 0.26 -19.52
CA LEU A 41 6.23 0.44 -20.11
C LEU A 41 6.28 1.34 -21.35
N SER A 42 7.02 2.45 -21.28
CA SER A 42 7.21 3.34 -22.43
C SER A 42 7.94 2.65 -23.59
N ALA A 43 8.99 1.86 -23.29
CA ALA A 43 9.75 1.14 -24.30
C ALA A 43 8.94 0.01 -24.97
N VAL A 44 8.10 -0.69 -24.20
CA VAL A 44 7.19 -1.73 -24.71
C VAL A 44 6.07 -1.11 -25.54
N GLN A 45 5.49 0.02 -25.12
CA GLN A 45 4.47 0.72 -25.90
C GLN A 45 5.03 1.30 -27.21
N ALA A 46 6.26 1.81 -27.20
CA ALA A 46 6.90 2.36 -28.40
C ALA A 46 7.01 1.33 -29.53
N ASP A 47 7.26 0.07 -29.19
CA ASP A 47 7.39 -1.04 -30.15
C ASP A 47 6.03 -1.52 -30.72
N CYS A 48 4.91 -1.07 -30.14
CA CYS A 48 3.59 -1.62 -30.42
C CYS A 48 2.75 -0.78 -31.42
N LYS A 49 3.35 0.20 -32.10
CA LYS A 49 2.60 1.21 -32.87
C LYS A 49 1.80 0.66 -34.07
N ASN A 50 2.09 -0.52 -34.60
CA ASN A 50 1.48 -1.00 -35.86
C ASN A 50 1.08 -2.48 -35.88
N GLU A 51 1.16 -3.19 -34.75
CA GLU A 51 0.84 -4.62 -34.71
C GLU A 51 -0.45 -4.86 -33.94
N ILE A 52 -1.41 -5.50 -34.59
CA ILE A 52 -2.48 -6.21 -33.89
C ILE A 52 -1.77 -7.33 -33.17
N LEU A 53 -1.80 -7.32 -31.83
CA LEU A 53 -1.37 -8.44 -31.02
C LEU A 53 -2.17 -9.66 -31.50
N LYS A 54 -1.54 -10.52 -32.32
CA LYS A 54 -2.07 -11.82 -32.65
C LYS A 54 -1.99 -12.64 -31.37
N SER A 55 -3.00 -12.47 -30.51
CA SER A 55 -3.11 -13.26 -29.30
C SER A 55 -3.12 -14.72 -29.73
N ASN A 56 -2.16 -15.50 -29.24
CA ASN A 56 -2.34 -16.94 -29.21
C ASN A 56 -3.66 -17.17 -28.44
N PRO A 57 -4.65 -17.89 -28.98
CA PRO A 57 -5.98 -18.06 -28.35
C PRO A 57 -5.91 -18.68 -26.94
N TYR A 58 -4.73 -19.13 -26.51
CA TYR A 58 -4.44 -19.71 -25.21
C TYR A 58 -3.67 -18.79 -24.26
N ASN A 59 -3.42 -17.51 -24.60
CA ASN A 59 -2.55 -16.67 -23.77
C ASN A 59 -3.24 -16.15 -22.50
N SER A 60 -2.67 -16.60 -21.39
CA SER A 60 -2.97 -16.43 -19.97
C SER A 60 -3.00 -14.99 -19.45
N ALA A 61 -2.87 -13.99 -20.31
CA ALA A 61 -2.76 -12.58 -19.92
C ALA A 61 -4.10 -11.95 -19.52
N GLN A 62 -5.23 -12.67 -19.66
CA GLN A 62 -6.60 -12.14 -19.43
C GLN A 62 -6.90 -10.86 -20.23
N LEU A 63 -6.09 -10.54 -21.23
CA LEU A 63 -6.28 -9.37 -22.08
C LEU A 63 -7.32 -9.69 -23.15
N PRO A 64 -8.26 -8.77 -23.44
CA PRO A 64 -9.26 -9.03 -24.46
C PRO A 64 -8.59 -9.24 -25.82
N ILE A 65 -9.07 -10.24 -26.57
CA ILE A 65 -8.59 -10.54 -27.91
C ILE A 65 -8.93 -9.35 -28.85
N ALA A 66 -7.98 -8.93 -29.68
CA ALA A 66 -8.14 -7.90 -30.71
C ALA A 66 -8.38 -6.44 -30.25
N VAL A 67 -7.85 -6.03 -29.09
CA VAL A 67 -7.77 -4.60 -28.74
C VAL A 67 -6.46 -3.98 -29.21
N GLY A 68 -6.56 -2.81 -29.86
CA GLY A 68 -5.39 -2.03 -30.24
C GLY A 68 -4.48 -1.74 -29.04
N CYS A 69 -3.17 -1.72 -29.28
CA CYS A 69 -2.17 -1.76 -28.22
C CYS A 69 -2.28 -0.61 -27.20
N GLY A 70 -2.77 0.56 -27.63
CA GLY A 70 -3.06 1.68 -26.73
C GLY A 70 -4.12 1.38 -25.67
N LYS A 71 -5.09 0.50 -25.96
CA LYS A 71 -6.11 0.09 -24.98
C LYS A 71 -5.55 -0.89 -23.94
N VAL A 72 -4.61 -1.76 -24.34
CA VAL A 72 -3.95 -2.73 -23.45
C VAL A 72 -3.10 -2.01 -22.40
N TYR A 73 -2.25 -1.08 -22.82
CA TYR A 73 -1.38 -0.36 -21.88
C TYR A 73 -2.09 0.71 -21.06
N ARG A 74 -3.32 1.11 -21.42
CA ARG A 74 -4.08 2.13 -20.69
C ARG A 74 -4.19 1.83 -19.21
N TYR A 75 -4.46 0.57 -18.86
CA TYR A 75 -4.60 0.17 -17.47
C TYR A 75 -3.26 0.09 -16.74
N LEU A 76 -2.17 -0.34 -17.41
CA LEU A 76 -0.82 -0.32 -16.84
C LEU A 76 -0.34 1.12 -16.56
N TRP A 77 -0.63 2.07 -17.46
CA TRP A 77 -0.37 3.49 -17.19
C TRP A 77 -1.16 4.03 -16.01
N TRP A 78 -2.42 3.60 -15.89
CA TRP A 78 -3.24 4.00 -14.74
C TRP A 78 -2.65 3.48 -13.43
N ILE A 79 -2.20 2.21 -13.37
CA ILE A 79 -1.53 1.65 -12.19
C ILE A 79 -0.27 2.46 -11.83
N LEU A 80 0.58 2.77 -12.82
CA LEU A 80 1.81 3.53 -12.61
C LEU A 80 1.56 4.93 -12.03
N TRP A 81 0.53 5.62 -12.55
CA TRP A 81 0.15 6.95 -12.07
C TRP A 81 -0.64 6.91 -10.77
N PHE A 82 -1.31 5.81 -10.46
CA PHE A 82 -1.96 5.58 -9.17
C PHE A 82 -0.93 5.38 -8.05
N GLU A 83 0.20 4.73 -8.34
CA GLU A 83 1.30 4.54 -7.39
C GLU A 83 2.04 5.83 -7.06
N PHE A 84 2.23 6.71 -8.05
CA PHE A 84 2.99 7.95 -7.87
C PHE A 84 2.53 8.85 -6.69
N PRO A 85 1.23 9.18 -6.50
CA PRO A 85 0.79 9.95 -5.33
C PRO A 85 0.95 9.18 -4.01
N ILE A 86 0.86 7.84 -4.02
CA ILE A 86 1.11 7.02 -2.82
C ILE A 86 2.58 7.12 -2.41
N PHE A 87 3.49 7.01 -3.37
CA PHE A 87 4.92 7.26 -3.17
C PHE A 87 5.19 8.65 -2.57
N LEU A 88 4.55 9.71 -3.10
CA LEU A 88 4.69 11.07 -2.56
C LEU A 88 4.15 11.18 -1.11
N MET A 89 3.04 10.51 -0.81
CA MET A 89 2.50 10.47 0.56
C MET A 89 3.44 9.76 1.53
N ILE A 90 4.10 8.67 1.11
CA ILE A 90 5.12 7.99 1.92
C ILE A 90 6.33 8.91 2.12
N CYS A 91 6.79 9.59 1.08
CA CYS A 91 7.87 10.59 1.21
C CYS A 91 7.51 11.69 2.20
N ALA A 92 6.28 12.21 2.12
CA ALA A 92 5.76 13.20 3.07
C ALA A 92 5.66 12.63 4.51
N ALA A 93 5.27 11.36 4.66
CA ALA A 93 5.25 10.67 5.94
C ALA A 93 6.64 10.57 6.57
N VAL A 94 7.64 10.17 5.77
CA VAL A 94 9.04 10.13 6.19
C VAL A 94 9.58 11.54 6.46
N ALA A 95 9.14 12.57 5.74
CA ALA A 95 9.52 13.95 6.05
C ALA A 95 8.87 14.51 7.33
N GLY A 96 7.97 13.76 7.98
CA GLY A 96 7.21 14.24 9.14
C GLY A 96 6.06 15.17 8.77
N GLY A 97 5.60 15.19 7.52
CA GLY A 97 4.51 16.04 7.05
C GLY A 97 3.10 15.47 7.24
N LEU A 98 2.98 14.17 7.56
CA LEU A 98 1.69 13.47 7.50
C LEU A 98 0.91 13.54 8.82
N PRO A 99 -0.39 13.91 8.80
CA PRO A 99 -1.23 13.84 9.99
C PRO A 99 -1.49 12.39 10.41
N ARG A 100 -1.53 12.14 11.73
CA ARG A 100 -1.72 10.80 12.33
C ARG A 100 -2.93 10.02 11.79
N GLY A 101 -4.02 10.71 11.48
CA GLY A 101 -5.24 10.06 10.98
C GLY A 101 -5.11 9.49 9.57
N LEU A 102 -4.07 9.86 8.80
CA LEU A 102 -3.90 9.38 7.43
C LEU A 102 -3.13 8.06 7.34
N GLY A 103 -2.48 7.62 8.43
CA GLY A 103 -1.60 6.44 8.41
C GLY A 103 -2.33 5.15 8.01
N THR A 104 -3.45 4.85 8.69
CA THR A 104 -4.26 3.67 8.38
C THR A 104 -4.85 3.71 6.96
N GLY A 105 -5.21 4.91 6.47
CA GLY A 105 -5.65 5.10 5.08
C GLY A 105 -4.53 4.83 4.08
N LEU A 106 -3.31 5.25 4.39
CA LEU A 106 -2.12 5.01 3.56
C LEU A 106 -1.79 3.51 3.49
N LEU A 107 -1.89 2.78 4.61
CA LEU A 107 -1.74 1.32 4.62
C LEU A 107 -2.76 0.61 3.72
N GLY A 108 -4.03 1.04 3.77
CA GLY A 108 -5.08 0.51 2.90
C GLY A 108 -4.82 0.79 1.42
N LEU A 109 -4.44 2.03 1.07
CA LEU A 109 -4.09 2.41 -0.30
C LEU A 109 -2.87 1.62 -0.81
N LEU A 110 -1.87 1.43 0.03
CA LEU A 110 -0.65 0.68 -0.30
C LEU A 110 -0.95 -0.83 -0.51
N ALA A 111 -1.88 -1.40 0.25
CA ALA A 111 -2.34 -2.77 0.06
C ALA A 111 -3.08 -2.94 -1.28
N VAL A 112 -3.97 -2.00 -1.63
CA VAL A 112 -4.66 -1.99 -2.93
C VAL A 112 -3.66 -1.82 -4.07
N CYS A 113 -2.68 -0.93 -3.91
CA CYS A 113 -1.65 -0.73 -4.93
C CYS A 113 -0.79 -1.98 -5.13
N THR A 114 -0.38 -2.65 -4.04
CA THR A 114 0.33 -3.93 -4.11
C THR A 114 -0.45 -4.97 -4.92
N ALA A 115 -1.77 -5.10 -4.69
CA ALA A 115 -2.59 -6.03 -5.46
C ALA A 115 -2.63 -5.69 -6.97
N LEU A 116 -2.70 -4.40 -7.31
CA LEU A 116 -2.61 -3.92 -8.70
C LEU A 116 -1.24 -4.19 -9.33
N GLN A 117 -0.17 -3.98 -8.57
CA GLN A 117 1.20 -4.25 -9.01
C GLN A 117 1.47 -5.75 -9.19
N MET A 118 0.86 -6.63 -8.38
CA MET A 118 0.91 -8.09 -8.59
C MET A 118 0.21 -8.50 -9.90
N TRP A 119 -0.95 -7.90 -10.19
CA TRP A 119 -1.61 -8.12 -11.47
C TRP A 119 -0.76 -7.60 -12.64
N GLY A 120 -0.15 -6.42 -12.51
CA GLY A 120 0.78 -5.85 -13.49
C GLY A 120 2.00 -6.75 -13.74
N CYS A 121 2.53 -7.36 -12.68
CA CYS A 121 3.60 -8.34 -12.74
C CYS A 121 3.21 -9.58 -13.57
N ASN A 122 2.01 -10.13 -13.35
CA ASN A 122 1.49 -11.25 -14.13
C ASN A 122 1.33 -10.87 -15.62
N VAL A 123 0.85 -9.67 -15.93
CA VAL A 123 0.77 -9.18 -17.31
C VAL A 123 2.16 -9.04 -17.94
N ALA A 124 3.12 -8.45 -17.22
CA ALA A 124 4.49 -8.31 -17.69
C ALA A 124 5.19 -9.66 -17.91
N LEU A 125 4.91 -10.66 -17.09
CA LEU A 125 5.41 -12.03 -17.27
C LEU A 125 4.89 -12.64 -18.57
N ASN A 126 3.59 -12.53 -18.83
CA ASN A 126 3.00 -13.03 -20.08
C ASN A 126 3.59 -12.31 -21.32
N LEU A 127 3.87 -11.00 -21.22
CA LEU A 127 4.57 -10.27 -22.29
C LEU A 127 5.99 -10.80 -22.55
N ILE A 128 6.70 -11.26 -21.52
CA ILE A 128 8.03 -11.86 -21.67
C ILE A 128 7.94 -13.17 -22.45
N ASP A 129 6.91 -13.97 -22.21
CA ASP A 129 6.73 -15.26 -22.89
C ASP A 129 6.33 -15.08 -24.35
N ASP A 130 5.50 -14.07 -24.65
CA ASP A 130 5.04 -13.77 -26.00
C ASP A 130 6.07 -13.04 -26.87
N TYR A 131 6.90 -12.20 -26.27
CA TYR A 131 7.85 -11.38 -27.01
C TYR A 131 9.16 -12.11 -27.31
N THR A 132 9.74 -11.77 -28.46
CA THR A 132 11.06 -12.22 -28.91
C THR A 132 12.01 -11.03 -29.10
N GLY A 133 13.31 -11.30 -29.18
CA GLY A 133 14.34 -10.29 -29.46
C GLY A 133 14.37 -9.12 -28.46
N THR A 134 14.40 -7.90 -28.99
CA THR A 134 14.51 -6.65 -28.19
C THR A 134 13.27 -6.38 -27.33
N ARG A 135 12.07 -6.74 -27.81
CA ARG A 135 10.81 -6.58 -27.07
C ARG A 135 10.80 -7.38 -25.78
N LYS A 136 11.31 -8.61 -25.81
CA LYS A 136 11.47 -9.48 -24.62
C LYS A 136 12.37 -8.82 -23.57
N LYS A 137 13.46 -8.19 -23.98
CA LYS A 137 14.38 -7.48 -23.07
C LYS A 137 13.68 -6.30 -22.38
N ARG A 138 12.87 -5.53 -23.13
CA ARG A 138 12.09 -4.41 -22.58
C ARG A 138 10.99 -4.88 -21.62
N ALA A 139 10.30 -5.97 -21.95
CA ALA A 139 9.31 -6.59 -21.06
C ALA A 139 9.94 -7.10 -19.75
N ARG A 140 11.19 -7.62 -19.79
CA ARG A 140 11.93 -7.99 -18.57
C ARG A 140 12.23 -6.80 -17.67
N VAL A 141 12.55 -5.63 -18.23
CA VAL A 141 12.75 -4.41 -17.44
C VAL A 141 11.46 -3.99 -16.77
N LEU A 142 10.34 -4.02 -17.50
CA LEU A 142 9.01 -3.75 -16.95
C LEU A 142 8.66 -4.72 -15.80
N PHE A 143 8.85 -6.02 -16.00
CA PHE A 143 8.62 -7.05 -15.00
C PHE A 143 9.50 -6.87 -13.75
N ALA A 144 10.79 -6.55 -13.94
CA ALA A 144 11.68 -6.26 -12.82
C ALA A 144 11.22 -5.04 -12.01
N GLY A 145 10.73 -3.99 -12.68
CA GLY A 145 10.10 -2.84 -12.04
C GLY A 145 8.95 -3.26 -11.13
N PHE A 146 7.97 -4.00 -11.67
CA PHE A 146 6.82 -4.50 -10.91
C PHE A 146 7.23 -5.34 -9.68
N ILE A 147 8.24 -6.20 -9.79
CA ILE A 147 8.74 -6.99 -8.66
C ILE A 147 9.35 -6.08 -7.59
N ILE A 148 10.24 -5.17 -7.99
CA ILE A 148 10.95 -4.27 -7.06
C ILE A 148 9.93 -3.41 -6.30
N THR A 149 8.94 -2.85 -7.01
CA THR A 149 7.88 -2.05 -6.39
C THR A 149 7.02 -2.88 -5.44
N ASN A 150 6.62 -4.11 -5.82
CA ASN A 150 5.86 -5.01 -4.93
C ASN A 150 6.61 -5.32 -3.63
N VAL A 151 7.91 -5.65 -3.73
CA VAL A 151 8.74 -5.93 -2.55
C VAL A 151 8.85 -4.68 -1.68
N ALA A 152 9.10 -3.53 -2.29
CA ALA A 152 9.20 -2.26 -1.57
C ALA A 152 7.87 -1.90 -0.88
N ASN A 153 6.72 -2.12 -1.52
CA ASN A 153 5.40 -1.90 -0.94
C ASN A 153 5.13 -2.85 0.22
N CYS A 154 5.43 -4.15 0.10
CA CYS A 154 5.33 -5.09 1.21
C CYS A 154 6.19 -4.66 2.40
N CYS A 155 7.44 -4.25 2.16
CA CYS A 155 8.32 -3.74 3.21
C CYS A 155 7.76 -2.45 3.85
N ALA A 156 7.22 -1.53 3.05
CA ALA A 156 6.59 -0.31 3.53
C ALA A 156 5.34 -0.60 4.38
N ILE A 157 4.48 -1.54 3.98
CA ILE A 157 3.31 -1.98 4.77
C ILE A 157 3.76 -2.48 6.14
N LEU A 158 4.77 -3.35 6.19
CA LEU A 158 5.29 -3.90 7.44
C LEU A 158 5.93 -2.81 8.32
N ALA A 159 6.75 -1.94 7.74
CA ALA A 159 7.44 -0.87 8.48
C ALA A 159 6.47 0.17 9.05
N LEU A 160 5.48 0.60 8.25
CA LEU A 160 4.44 1.52 8.69
C LEU A 160 3.50 0.88 9.72
N GLY A 161 3.10 -0.37 9.51
CA GLY A 161 2.26 -1.11 10.46
C GLY A 161 2.94 -1.31 11.82
N ALA A 162 4.23 -1.63 11.82
CA ALA A 162 5.02 -1.72 13.05
C ALA A 162 5.15 -0.36 13.76
N ALA A 163 5.34 0.73 13.01
CA ALA A 163 5.42 2.07 13.58
C ALA A 163 4.09 2.54 14.20
N GLU A 164 2.95 2.20 13.57
CA GLU A 164 1.62 2.53 14.10
C GLU A 164 1.30 1.74 15.38
N GLY A 165 1.65 0.45 15.43
CA GLY A 165 1.44 -0.38 16.63
C GLY A 165 2.11 0.20 17.87
N VAL A 166 3.38 0.61 17.75
CA VAL A 166 4.15 1.21 18.85
C VAL A 166 3.53 2.52 19.34
N LEU A 167 3.01 3.34 18.43
CA LEU A 167 2.36 4.61 18.78
C LEU A 167 1.01 4.40 19.49
N ARG A 168 0.31 3.31 19.19
CA ARG A 168 -0.98 2.98 19.81
C ARG A 168 -0.79 2.56 21.27
N ASP A 169 0.18 1.69 21.53
CA ASP A 169 0.49 1.22 22.88
C ASP A 169 0.94 2.38 23.79
N SER A 170 1.72 3.32 23.26
CA SER A 170 2.17 4.52 24.01
C SER A 170 1.03 5.47 24.40
N GLY A 171 -0.10 5.43 23.69
CA GLY A 171 -1.25 6.29 23.96
C GLY A 171 -2.12 5.80 25.11
N ASP A 172 -2.29 4.48 25.26
CA ASP A 172 -3.17 3.87 26.26
C ASP A 172 -2.63 4.08 27.70
N ASP A 173 -1.31 4.13 27.87
CA ASP A 173 -0.67 4.40 29.17
C ASP A 173 -1.00 5.79 29.73
N ASP A 174 -1.22 6.78 28.86
CA ASP A 174 -1.46 8.17 29.26
C ASP A 174 -2.93 8.39 29.70
N TYR A 175 -3.87 7.69 29.07
CA TYR A 175 -5.28 7.69 29.50
C TYR A 175 -5.49 7.04 30.86
N GLY A 176 -4.65 6.06 31.23
CA GLY A 176 -4.68 5.41 32.54
C GLY A 176 -4.30 6.34 33.70
N LYS A 177 -3.45 7.35 33.46
CA LYS A 177 -2.94 8.26 34.51
C LYS A 177 -3.86 9.44 34.82
N HIS A 178 -4.74 9.83 33.90
CA HIS A 178 -5.58 11.04 34.04
C HIS A 178 -7.02 10.80 34.51
N GLY A 179 -7.27 9.71 35.24
CA GLY A 179 -8.33 9.75 36.25
C GLY A 179 -9.73 9.31 35.79
N TYR A 180 -9.84 8.09 35.28
CA TYR A 180 -10.96 7.26 35.73
C TYR A 180 -10.47 6.43 36.90
N GLY A 181 -10.69 6.97 38.11
CA GLY A 181 -10.64 6.17 39.32
C GLY A 181 -11.46 4.92 39.06
N ARG A 182 -10.77 3.78 38.93
CA ARG A 182 -11.34 2.44 38.89
C ARG A 182 -12.29 2.39 40.08
N ARG A 183 -13.60 2.58 39.86
CA ARG A 183 -14.58 2.43 40.94
C ARG A 183 -14.29 1.03 41.49
N PRO A 184 -13.97 0.89 42.79
CA PRO A 184 -13.80 -0.42 43.38
C PRO A 184 -15.04 -1.21 42.99
N ARG A 185 -14.82 -2.36 42.35
CA ARG A 185 -15.88 -3.31 42.06
C ARG A 185 -16.40 -3.70 43.43
N THR A 186 -17.47 -3.05 43.89
CA THR A 186 -18.26 -3.54 45.00
C THR A 186 -18.70 -4.92 44.56
N THR A 187 -18.03 -5.93 45.10
CA THR A 187 -18.53 -7.29 45.24
C THR A 187 -19.89 -7.14 45.90
N GLY A 188 -20.92 -6.99 45.06
CA GLY A 188 -22.29 -7.20 45.47
C GLY A 188 -22.37 -8.68 45.78
N ASP A 189 -22.50 -8.98 47.07
CA ASP A 189 -22.90 -10.28 47.56
C ASP A 189 -24.05 -10.79 46.71
N VAL A 190 -23.83 -11.90 46.00
CA VAL A 190 -24.91 -12.64 45.37
C VAL A 190 -25.65 -13.33 46.53
N PRO A 191 -26.90 -12.98 46.84
CA PRO A 191 -27.65 -13.71 47.85
C PRO A 191 -27.82 -15.15 47.37
N ALA A 192 -27.46 -16.09 48.25
CA ALA A 192 -27.63 -17.52 48.05
C ALA A 192 -29.10 -17.82 47.71
N GLY A 193 -29.35 -18.22 46.46
CA GLY A 193 -30.66 -18.66 45.99
C GLY A 193 -31.10 -19.91 46.74
N THR A 194 -32.23 -19.78 47.43
CA THR A 194 -32.95 -20.82 48.14
C THR A 194 -33.38 -21.94 47.19
N THR A 195 -32.88 -23.15 47.45
CA THR A 195 -33.38 -24.40 46.88
C THR A 195 -34.83 -24.61 47.30
N THR A 196 -35.76 -24.56 46.34
CA THR A 196 -37.14 -24.99 46.55
C THR A 196 -37.30 -26.35 45.87
N SER A 197 -37.31 -27.42 46.67
CA SER A 197 -37.75 -28.75 46.24
C SER A 197 -39.23 -28.71 45.89
N ALA A 198 -39.57 -29.17 44.69
CA ALA A 198 -40.91 -29.60 44.35
C ALA A 198 -40.92 -31.12 44.13
N VAL A 199 -41.96 -31.71 44.69
CA VAL A 199 -42.33 -33.13 44.78
C VAL A 199 -42.58 -33.77 43.43
#